data_AF-A0A8T0T8R9-F1
#
_entry.id   AF-A0A8T0T8R9-F1
#
_cell.length_a   1.000
_cell.length_b   1.000
_cell.length_c   1.000
_cell.angle_alpha   90.00
_cell.angle_beta   90.00
_cell.angle_gamma   90.00
#
_symmetry.space_group_name_H-M   'P 1'
#
loop_
_entity.id
_entity.type
_entity.pdbx_description
1 polymer ?
#
loop_
_entity_poly.entity_id
_entity_poly.type
_entity_poly.pdbx_seq_one_letter_code
_entity_poly.pdbx_strand_id
1 'polypeptide(L)'
;MSLLVLPNWSGQDLHNSTVNKFEGLATSIEACVNEYFRDQDKDDNDKQEARASIQIGYRAVLDSESSDETLAHYASWEPRHSMHCYSYPWQKYVKLGSVLRHFAYTVAALHGCLESEIQTPPSVRLLFRDPCTRVAQEVVKVLQELAVSIRRHRRCAPDVLSDHLHEALQDLNSAIRSQPRLFLGSKRACATNKHMLMELNSGNHTASRATLHSFND
;
A
#
# COMPACT_ATOMS: atom_id res chain seq x y z
N MET A 1 18.21 43.18 30.55
CA MET A 1 18.26 42.16 29.49
C MET A 1 16.98 41.35 29.57
N SER A 2 16.05 41.56 28.65
CA SER A 2 14.78 40.85 28.62
C SER A 2 14.90 39.66 27.66
N LEU A 3 14.83 38.44 28.19
CA LEU A 3 14.84 37.21 27.40
C LEU A 3 13.39 36.83 27.10
N LEU A 4 12.99 36.91 25.83
CA LEU A 4 11.67 36.45 25.37
C LEU A 4 11.79 34.97 24.98
N VAL A 5 11.22 34.09 25.81
CA VAL A 5 11.06 32.67 25.50
C VAL A 5 9.66 32.49 24.92
N LEU A 6 9.57 32.21 23.62
CA LEU A 6 8.32 31.88 22.97
C LEU A 6 8.08 30.37 23.08
N PRO A 7 6.93 29.91 23.61
CA PRO A 7 6.64 28.48 23.68
C PRO A 7 6.48 27.91 22.27
N ASN A 8 7.06 26.72 22.05
CA ASN A 8 6.72 25.89 20.90
C ASN A 8 5.41 25.14 21.20
N TRP A 9 4.45 25.17 20.28
CA TRP A 9 3.14 24.50 20.42
C TRP A 9 3.19 23.11 19.77
N SER A 10 3.93 22.19 20.40
CA SER A 10 4.10 20.81 19.94
C SER A 10 2.78 20.04 19.80
N GLY A 11 1.74 20.38 20.55
CA GLY A 11 0.41 19.80 20.43
C GLY A 11 -0.24 20.12 19.09
N GLN A 12 -0.10 21.37 18.61
CA GLN A 12 -0.58 21.77 17.30
C GLN A 12 0.22 21.09 16.18
N ASP A 13 1.53 20.96 16.36
CA ASP A 13 2.39 20.26 15.40
C ASP A 13 2.03 18.79 15.28
N LEU A 14 1.78 18.10 16.41
CA LEU A 14 1.33 16.71 16.44
C LEU A 14 -0.02 16.54 15.72
N HIS A 15 -0.93 17.49 15.96
CA HIS A 15 -2.23 17.52 15.32
C HIS A 15 -2.11 17.67 13.79
N ASN A 16 -1.38 18.68 13.33
CA ASN A 16 -1.14 18.94 11.91
C ASN A 16 -0.41 17.77 11.24
N SER A 17 0.63 17.22 11.89
CA SER A 17 1.36 16.05 11.43
C SER A 17 0.43 14.84 11.24
N THR A 18 -0.47 14.59 12.18
CA THR A 18 -1.43 13.48 12.08
C THR A 18 -2.36 13.64 10.89
N VAL A 19 -2.89 14.83 10.67
CA VAL A 19 -3.75 15.12 9.51
C VAL A 19 -2.99 14.89 8.19
N ASN A 20 -1.75 15.39 8.10
CA ASN A 20 -0.91 15.22 6.91
C ASN A 20 -0.62 13.75 6.61
N LYS A 21 -0.50 12.88 7.62
CA LYS A 21 -0.31 11.43 7.41
C LYS A 21 -1.52 10.77 6.76
N PHE A 22 -2.73 11.13 7.16
CA PHE A 22 -3.95 10.64 6.51
C PHE A 22 -4.00 11.06 5.04
N GLU A 23 -3.72 12.33 4.76
CA GLU A 23 -3.69 12.86 3.39
C GLU A 23 -2.57 12.23 2.54
N GLY A 24 -1.39 12.04 3.14
CA GLY A 24 -0.27 11.36 2.51
C GLY A 24 -0.61 9.91 2.16
N LEU A 25 -1.23 9.15 3.07
CA LEU A 25 -1.66 7.78 2.82
C LEU A 25 -2.74 7.69 1.76
N ALA A 26 -3.72 8.58 1.80
CA ALA A 26 -4.77 8.65 0.79
C ALA A 26 -4.17 8.87 -0.61
N THR A 27 -3.28 9.87 -0.74
CA THR A 27 -2.58 10.17 -2.00
C THR A 27 -1.72 9.00 -2.46
N SER A 28 -0.97 8.35 -1.56
CA SER A 28 -0.14 7.18 -1.91
C SER A 28 -0.97 6.01 -2.43
N ILE A 29 -2.14 5.72 -1.85
CA ILE A 29 -3.00 4.62 -2.29
C ILE A 29 -3.61 4.91 -3.66
N GLU A 30 -4.14 6.11 -3.85
CA GLU A 30 -4.70 6.54 -5.12
C GLU A 30 -3.66 6.45 -6.24
N ALA A 31 -2.45 6.97 -5.99
CA ALA A 31 -1.35 6.90 -6.94
C ALA A 31 -0.89 5.46 -7.19
N CYS A 32 -0.78 4.61 -6.16
CA CYS A 32 -0.43 3.19 -6.32
C CYS A 32 -1.40 2.46 -7.27
N VAL A 33 -2.70 2.64 -7.06
CA VAL A 33 -3.73 1.95 -7.85
C VAL A 33 -3.79 2.49 -9.27
N ASN A 34 -3.69 3.81 -9.44
CA ASN A 34 -3.66 4.44 -10.76
C ASN A 34 -2.43 4.02 -11.57
N GLU A 35 -1.26 3.89 -10.93
CA GLU A 35 -0.04 3.42 -11.57
C GLU A 35 -0.13 1.92 -11.92
N TYR A 36 -0.70 1.10 -11.03
CA TYR A 36 -0.87 -0.34 -11.30
C TYR A 36 -1.74 -0.61 -12.52
N PHE A 37 -2.83 0.14 -12.70
CA PHE A 37 -3.77 -0.04 -13.80
C PHE A 37 -3.49 0.87 -15.01
N ARG A 38 -2.36 1.58 -15.02
CA ARG A 38 -1.97 2.42 -16.16
C ARG A 38 -1.68 1.57 -17.40
N ASP A 39 -2.10 2.08 -18.55
CA ASP A 39 -1.75 1.51 -19.85
C ASP A 39 -0.28 1.80 -20.17
N GLN A 40 0.41 0.87 -20.84
CA GLN A 40 1.86 0.90 -21.02
C GLN A 40 2.37 2.04 -21.91
N ASP A 41 1.48 2.79 -22.56
CA ASP A 41 1.80 3.77 -23.61
C ASP A 41 2.23 5.16 -23.09
N LYS A 42 2.47 5.32 -21.79
CA LYS A 42 2.89 6.61 -21.19
C LYS A 42 4.38 6.62 -20.84
N ASP A 43 5.01 7.77 -21.10
CA ASP A 43 6.44 8.07 -20.99
C ASP A 43 7.04 7.66 -19.62
N ASP A 44 8.30 7.24 -19.61
CA ASP A 44 8.97 6.66 -18.44
C ASP A 44 9.30 7.70 -17.36
N ASN A 45 9.44 8.97 -17.73
CA ASN A 45 9.76 10.05 -16.81
C ASN A 45 8.58 10.33 -15.83
N ASP A 46 7.34 10.33 -16.34
CA ASP A 46 6.12 10.50 -15.53
C ASP A 46 5.92 9.36 -14.51
N LYS A 47 6.41 8.15 -14.81
CA LYS A 47 6.32 6.99 -13.91
C LYS A 47 7.23 7.18 -12.70
N GLN A 48 8.41 7.74 -12.91
CA GLN A 48 9.40 7.92 -11.84
C GLN A 48 8.96 8.98 -10.83
N GLU A 49 8.39 10.09 -11.29
CA GLU A 49 7.83 11.13 -10.39
C GLU A 49 6.62 10.63 -9.61
N ALA A 50 5.71 9.89 -10.26
CA ALA A 50 4.55 9.28 -9.58
C ALA A 50 5.01 8.30 -8.49
N ARG A 51 5.98 7.42 -8.79
CA ARG A 51 6.56 6.48 -7.83
C ARG A 51 7.27 7.18 -6.66
N ALA A 52 8.02 8.24 -6.93
CA ALA A 52 8.63 9.05 -5.88
C ALA A 52 7.56 9.68 -4.97
N SER A 53 6.47 10.20 -5.52
CA SER A 53 5.37 10.80 -4.75
C SER A 53 4.65 9.78 -3.87
N ILE A 54 4.46 8.55 -4.35
CA ILE A 54 3.88 7.45 -3.58
C ILE A 54 4.77 7.13 -2.37
N GLN A 55 6.07 6.98 -2.61
CA GLN A 55 7.05 6.62 -1.59
C GLN A 55 7.11 7.68 -0.47
N ILE A 56 7.03 8.96 -0.83
CA ILE A 56 7.08 10.07 0.14
C ILE A 56 5.92 9.98 1.14
N GLY A 57 4.71 9.69 0.67
CA GLY A 57 3.51 9.71 1.52
C GLY A 57 3.51 8.65 2.63
N TYR A 58 3.64 7.37 2.30
CA TYR A 58 3.59 6.31 3.31
C TYR A 58 4.88 6.23 4.14
N ARG A 59 6.05 6.56 3.57
CA ARG A 59 7.33 6.53 4.30
C ARG A 59 7.38 7.57 5.41
N ALA A 60 6.83 8.76 5.17
CA ALA A 60 6.70 9.78 6.19
C ALA A 60 5.87 9.31 7.41
N VAL A 61 4.90 8.41 7.21
CA VAL A 61 4.14 7.79 8.30
C VAL A 61 4.98 6.75 9.04
N LEU A 62 5.75 5.94 8.32
CA LEU A 62 6.60 4.91 8.93
C LEU A 62 7.72 5.52 9.79
N ASP A 63 8.33 6.61 9.33
CA ASP A 63 9.43 7.28 10.01
C ASP A 63 8.96 8.18 11.18
N SER A 64 7.64 8.32 11.41
CA SER A 64 7.10 9.30 12.38
C SER A 64 7.02 8.82 13.83
N GLU A 65 7.44 7.60 14.17
CA GLU A 65 7.22 7.05 15.51
C GLU A 65 7.88 7.88 16.62
N SER A 66 9.18 8.15 16.48
CA SER A 66 9.93 8.92 17.48
C SER A 66 9.51 10.39 17.52
N SER A 67 9.13 10.98 16.38
CA SER A 67 8.65 12.36 16.33
C SER A 67 7.27 12.49 16.98
N ASP A 68 6.38 11.53 16.81
CA ASP A 68 5.06 11.54 17.45
C ASP A 68 5.15 11.41 18.97
N GLU A 69 6.01 10.53 19.47
CA GLU A 69 6.23 10.35 20.90
C GLU A 69 6.84 11.59 21.55
N THR A 70 7.85 12.19 20.91
CA THR A 70 8.49 13.41 21.40
C THR A 70 7.53 14.60 21.39
N LEU A 71 6.77 14.81 20.30
CA LEU A 71 5.76 15.85 20.23
C LEU A 71 4.65 15.64 21.28
N ALA A 72 4.18 14.41 21.48
CA ALA A 72 3.17 14.11 22.50
C ALA A 72 3.72 14.34 23.93
N HIS A 73 4.99 14.02 24.16
CA HIS A 73 5.66 14.29 25.43
C HIS A 73 5.76 15.80 25.66
N TYR A 74 6.25 16.57 24.70
CA TYR A 74 6.34 18.04 24.83
C TYR A 74 4.98 18.71 24.97
N ALA A 75 3.98 18.24 24.22
CA ALA A 75 2.60 18.74 24.32
C ALA A 75 1.96 18.48 25.71
N SER A 76 2.46 17.51 26.47
CA SER A 76 2.01 17.28 27.85
C SER A 76 2.49 18.34 28.85
N TRP A 77 3.56 19.07 28.50
CA TRP A 77 4.10 20.19 29.29
C TRP A 77 3.46 21.53 28.93
N GLU A 78 2.61 21.58 27.91
CA GLU A 78 1.97 22.82 27.50
C GLU A 78 1.01 23.34 28.58
N PRO A 79 1.02 24.66 28.85
CA PRO A 79 0.07 25.27 29.77
C PRO A 79 -1.36 25.01 29.26
N ARG A 80 -2.26 24.64 30.19
CA ARG A 80 -3.62 24.24 29.84
C ARG A 80 -4.36 25.40 29.17
N HIS A 81 -4.83 25.16 27.94
CA HIS A 81 -5.51 26.17 27.11
C HIS A 81 -6.94 26.52 27.62
N SER A 82 -7.50 25.80 28.59
CA SER A 82 -8.88 25.99 29.06
C SER A 82 -8.98 26.07 30.59
N MET A 83 -9.81 27.00 31.06
CA MET A 83 -10.19 27.16 32.48
C MET A 83 -10.78 25.88 33.10
N HIS A 84 -11.34 25.00 32.28
CA HIS A 84 -11.90 23.72 32.72
C HIS A 84 -10.88 22.60 32.80
N CYS A 85 -9.59 22.87 32.60
CA CYS A 85 -8.50 21.93 32.91
C CYS A 85 -8.60 20.55 32.22
N TYR A 86 -9.30 20.44 31.09
CA TYR A 86 -9.34 19.19 30.34
C TYR A 86 -7.95 18.89 29.77
N SER A 87 -7.34 17.80 30.24
CA SER A 87 -6.12 17.28 29.64
C SER A 87 -6.44 16.82 28.22
N TYR A 88 -5.78 17.43 27.24
CA TYR A 88 -5.91 16.97 25.87
C TYR A 88 -5.20 15.61 25.75
N PRO A 89 -5.86 14.59 25.18
CA PRO A 89 -5.34 13.23 25.23
C PRO A 89 -4.30 12.99 24.13
N TRP A 90 -3.14 13.67 24.19
CA TRP A 90 -2.04 13.56 23.21
C TRP A 90 -1.59 12.12 22.99
N GLN A 91 -1.64 11.28 24.01
CA GLN A 91 -1.33 9.84 23.91
C GLN A 91 -2.28 9.07 22.97
N LYS A 92 -3.49 9.58 22.71
CA LYS A 92 -4.39 8.99 21.71
C LYS A 92 -3.88 9.23 20.29
N TYR A 93 -3.19 10.33 20.03
CA TYR A 93 -2.57 10.61 18.73
C TYR A 93 -1.42 9.63 18.44
N VAL A 94 -0.60 9.32 19.45
CA VAL A 94 0.47 8.30 19.32
C VAL A 94 -0.12 6.93 19.00
N LYS A 95 -1.20 6.53 19.70
CA LYS A 95 -1.92 5.28 19.40
C LYS A 95 -2.55 5.29 18.01
N LEU A 96 -3.06 6.42 17.55
CA LEU A 96 -3.58 6.55 16.19
C LEU A 96 -2.45 6.41 15.16
N GLY A 97 -1.29 7.02 15.43
CA GLY A 97 -0.09 6.88 14.62
C GLY A 97 0.38 5.43 14.50
N SER A 98 0.29 4.62 15.57
CA SER A 98 0.65 3.19 15.48
C SER A 98 -0.29 2.41 14.55
N VAL A 99 -1.60 2.66 14.59
CA VAL A 99 -2.56 2.05 13.65
C VAL A 99 -2.29 2.50 12.21
N LEU A 100 -2.01 3.79 11.99
CA LEU A 100 -1.67 4.32 10.67
C LEU A 100 -0.38 3.69 10.11
N ARG A 101 0.61 3.40 10.95
CA ARG A 101 1.83 2.68 10.54
C ARG A 101 1.54 1.26 10.09
N HIS A 102 0.66 0.53 10.78
CA HIS A 102 0.22 -0.80 10.32
C HIS A 102 -0.41 -0.74 8.93
N PHE A 103 -1.24 0.27 8.71
CA PHE A 103 -1.83 0.50 7.40
C PHE A 103 -0.77 0.92 6.36
N ALA A 104 0.18 1.79 6.73
CA ALA A 104 1.28 2.20 5.85
C ALA A 104 2.15 1.02 5.39
N TYR A 105 2.37 -0.01 6.22
CA TYR A 105 3.05 -1.24 5.77
C TYR A 105 2.31 -1.95 4.64
N THR A 106 0.97 -1.92 4.63
CA THR A 106 0.20 -2.51 3.53
C THR A 106 0.35 -1.71 2.23
N VAL A 107 0.42 -0.38 2.32
CA VAL A 107 0.70 0.51 1.19
C VAL A 107 2.13 0.29 0.68
N ALA A 108 3.10 0.13 1.58
CA ALA A 108 4.48 -0.20 1.21
C ALA A 108 4.56 -1.56 0.48
N ALA A 109 3.79 -2.56 0.92
CA ALA A 109 3.71 -3.84 0.23
C ALA A 109 3.08 -3.70 -1.17
N LEU A 110 2.00 -2.91 -1.31
CA LEU A 110 1.41 -2.60 -2.61
C LEU A 110 2.39 -1.90 -3.54
N HIS A 111 3.14 -0.92 -3.03
CA HIS A 111 4.19 -0.23 -3.78
C HIS A 111 5.28 -1.21 -4.24
N GLY A 112 5.73 -2.11 -3.36
CA GLY A 112 6.68 -3.17 -3.73
C GLY A 112 6.15 -4.12 -4.82
N CYS A 113 4.83 -4.36 -4.88
CA CYS A 113 4.22 -5.11 -5.98
C CYS A 113 4.27 -4.36 -7.32
N LEU A 114 4.32 -3.02 -7.34
CA LEU A 114 4.48 -2.23 -8.56
C LEU A 114 5.89 -2.35 -9.14
N GLU A 115 6.89 -2.41 -8.27
CA GLU A 115 8.31 -2.51 -8.62
C GLU A 115 8.73 -3.95 -8.97
N SER A 116 7.87 -4.93 -8.70
CA SER A 116 8.15 -6.33 -8.98
C SER A 116 8.25 -6.60 -10.49
N GLU A 117 9.28 -7.36 -10.87
CA GLU A 117 9.43 -7.90 -12.22
C GLU A 117 8.31 -8.89 -12.58
N ILE A 118 7.75 -9.58 -11.59
CA ILE A 118 6.71 -10.58 -11.78
C ILE A 118 5.34 -9.91 -11.65
N GLN A 119 4.83 -9.43 -12.78
CA GLN A 119 3.49 -8.82 -12.83
C GLN A 119 2.41 -9.81 -13.27
N THR A 120 1.18 -9.53 -12.84
CA THR A 120 0.00 -10.30 -13.23
C THR A 120 -0.31 -10.10 -14.72
N PRO A 121 -0.74 -11.14 -15.45
CA PRO A 121 -1.10 -11.01 -16.87
C PRO A 121 -2.12 -9.88 -17.10
N PRO A 122 -2.00 -9.08 -18.19
CA PRO A 122 -2.86 -7.93 -18.43
C PRO A 122 -4.36 -8.25 -18.46
N SER A 123 -4.74 -9.44 -18.92
CA SER A 123 -6.14 -9.89 -18.97
C SER A 123 -6.77 -10.04 -17.58
N VAL A 124 -6.01 -10.56 -16.61
CA VAL A 124 -6.45 -10.68 -15.22
C VAL A 124 -6.46 -9.31 -14.55
N ARG A 125 -5.47 -8.47 -14.86
CA ARG A 125 -5.40 -7.09 -14.36
C ARG A 125 -6.62 -6.27 -14.79
N LEU A 126 -7.03 -6.37 -16.05
CA LEU A 126 -8.18 -5.62 -16.58
C LEU A 126 -9.51 -6.05 -15.93
N LEU A 127 -9.65 -7.34 -15.64
CA LEU A 127 -10.85 -7.88 -15.01
C LEU A 127 -11.07 -7.32 -13.58
N PHE A 128 -10.01 -7.19 -12.80
CA PHE A 128 -10.09 -6.70 -11.43
C PHE A 128 -9.90 -5.18 -11.32
N ARG A 129 -9.75 -4.47 -12.44
CA ARG A 129 -9.56 -3.02 -12.46
C ARG A 129 -10.66 -2.30 -11.70
N ASP A 130 -11.91 -2.45 -12.13
CA ASP A 130 -13.03 -1.68 -11.59
C ASP A 130 -13.33 -2.00 -10.10
N PRO A 131 -13.34 -3.28 -9.67
CA PRO A 131 -13.52 -3.58 -8.25
C PRO A 131 -12.37 -3.03 -7.37
N CYS A 132 -11.12 -3.13 -7.81
CA CYS A 132 -9.97 -2.62 -7.05
C CYS A 132 -9.94 -1.09 -7.02
N THR A 133 -10.24 -0.41 -8.13
CA THR A 133 -10.30 1.06 -8.16
C THR A 133 -11.44 1.59 -7.30
N ARG A 134 -12.61 0.94 -7.29
CA ARG A 134 -13.72 1.30 -6.40
C ARG A 134 -13.33 1.19 -4.92
N VAL A 135 -12.73 0.06 -4.52
CA VAL A 135 -12.26 -0.09 -3.12
C VAL A 135 -11.24 0.97 -2.75
N ALA A 136 -10.28 1.25 -3.64
CA ALA A 136 -9.27 2.27 -3.40
C ALA A 136 -9.89 3.66 -3.23
N GLN A 137 -10.86 4.03 -4.07
CA GLN A 137 -11.60 5.29 -3.96
C GLN A 137 -12.35 5.41 -2.64
N GLU A 138 -13.04 4.36 -2.20
CA GLU A 138 -13.75 4.39 -0.91
C GLU A 138 -12.76 4.50 0.26
N VAL A 139 -11.63 3.80 0.23
CA VAL A 139 -10.56 3.95 1.25
C VAL A 139 -10.01 5.38 1.28
N VAL A 140 -9.76 5.99 0.13
CA VAL A 140 -9.28 7.37 0.01
C VAL A 140 -10.28 8.35 0.60
N LYS A 141 -11.57 8.21 0.28
CA LYS A 141 -12.65 9.03 0.88
C LYS A 141 -12.69 8.90 2.40
N VAL A 142 -12.55 7.68 2.92
CA VAL A 142 -12.50 7.42 4.36
C VAL A 142 -11.34 8.16 5.02
N LEU A 143 -10.13 8.03 4.47
CA LEU A 143 -8.94 8.69 5.00
C LEU A 143 -9.05 10.22 4.95
N GLN A 144 -9.59 10.77 3.85
CA GLN A 144 -9.81 12.21 3.70
C GLN A 144 -10.86 12.75 4.68
N GLU A 145 -11.99 12.06 4.87
CA GLU A 145 -13.02 12.50 5.82
C GLU A 145 -12.50 12.45 7.26
N LEU A 146 -11.72 11.42 7.61
CA LEU A 146 -11.02 11.34 8.89
C LEU A 146 -10.03 12.50 9.06
N ALA A 147 -9.24 12.82 8.03
CA ALA A 147 -8.32 13.95 8.05
C ALA A 147 -9.03 15.28 8.29
N VAL A 148 -10.11 15.55 7.53
CA VAL A 148 -10.92 16.78 7.64
C VAL A 148 -11.59 16.88 9.00
N SER A 149 -12.11 15.78 9.52
CA SER A 149 -12.76 15.74 10.82
C SER A 149 -11.78 15.96 11.95
N ILE A 150 -10.59 15.35 11.91
CA ILE A 150 -9.51 15.61 12.87
C ILE A 150 -9.14 17.09 12.80
N ARG A 151 -8.80 17.60 11.61
CA ARG A 151 -8.43 19.02 11.38
C ARG A 151 -9.43 20.03 11.94
N ARG A 152 -10.72 19.69 11.90
CA ARG A 152 -11.81 20.54 12.40
C ARG A 152 -12.25 20.22 13.84
N HIS A 153 -11.59 19.28 14.51
CA HIS A 153 -11.97 18.74 15.82
C HIS A 153 -13.43 18.27 15.89
N ARG A 154 -13.94 17.67 14.81
CA ARG A 154 -15.31 17.16 14.70
C ARG A 154 -15.37 15.66 14.94
N ARG A 155 -16.53 15.17 15.36
CA ARG A 155 -16.82 13.74 15.44
C ARG A 155 -17.24 13.25 14.05
N CYS A 156 -16.59 12.19 13.56
CA CYS A 156 -17.05 11.46 12.38
C CYS A 156 -18.21 10.53 12.78
N ALA A 157 -19.17 10.34 11.89
CA ALA A 157 -20.11 9.23 11.97
C ALA A 157 -19.47 8.01 11.29
N PRO A 158 -18.95 7.02 12.04
CA PRO A 158 -18.20 5.91 11.46
C PRO A 158 -19.08 5.02 10.58
N ASP A 159 -20.36 4.84 10.94
CA ASP A 159 -21.28 3.92 10.28
C ASP A 159 -21.46 4.27 8.79
N VAL A 160 -21.76 5.55 8.51
CA VAL A 160 -21.96 6.07 7.15
C VAL A 160 -20.70 5.93 6.28
N LEU A 161 -19.52 6.07 6.89
CA LEU A 161 -18.25 5.97 6.19
C LEU A 161 -17.87 4.51 5.93
N SER A 162 -18.24 3.60 6.83
CA SER A 162 -17.93 2.18 6.73
C SER A 162 -18.84 1.42 5.77
N ASP A 163 -20.10 1.83 5.61
CA ASP A 163 -21.08 1.10 4.80
C ASP A 163 -20.66 1.01 3.34
N HIS A 164 -20.30 2.15 2.73
CA HIS A 164 -19.85 2.20 1.33
C HIS A 164 -18.54 1.43 1.10
N LEU A 165 -17.61 1.50 2.05
CA LEU A 165 -16.36 0.74 2.00
C LEU A 165 -16.64 -0.76 2.10
N HIS A 166 -17.55 -1.18 2.98
CA HIS A 166 -17.91 -2.58 3.18
C HIS A 166 -18.58 -3.15 1.94
N GLU A 167 -19.48 -2.40 1.31
CA GLU A 167 -20.11 -2.76 0.03
C GLU A 167 -19.06 -2.96 -1.07
N ALA A 168 -18.14 -2.01 -1.25
CA ALA A 168 -17.06 -2.12 -2.24
C ALA A 168 -16.16 -3.35 -1.99
N LEU A 169 -15.86 -3.66 -0.72
CA LEU A 169 -15.09 -4.85 -0.35
C LEU A 169 -15.85 -6.15 -0.63
N GLN A 170 -17.16 -6.18 -0.39
CA GLN A 170 -18.01 -7.33 -0.71
C GLN A 170 -18.06 -7.58 -2.22
N ASP A 171 -18.13 -6.52 -3.02
CA ASP A 171 -18.11 -6.61 -4.49
C ASP A 171 -16.78 -7.17 -5.00
N LEU A 172 -15.65 -6.67 -4.49
CA LEU A 172 -14.32 -7.20 -4.83
C LEU A 172 -14.19 -8.67 -4.45
N ASN A 173 -14.60 -9.05 -3.24
CA ASN A 173 -14.56 -10.44 -2.77
C ASN A 173 -15.47 -11.35 -3.64
N SER A 174 -16.63 -10.86 -4.04
CA SER A 174 -17.54 -11.57 -4.95
C SER A 174 -16.93 -11.75 -6.33
N ALA A 175 -16.27 -10.73 -6.87
CA ALA A 175 -15.53 -10.81 -8.14
C ALA A 175 -14.42 -11.87 -8.07
N ILE A 176 -13.62 -11.87 -7.01
CA ILE A 176 -12.55 -12.87 -6.80
C ILE A 176 -13.13 -14.28 -6.71
N ARG A 177 -14.22 -14.47 -5.94
CA ARG A 177 -14.88 -15.78 -5.78
C ARG A 177 -15.53 -16.30 -7.05
N SER A 178 -15.92 -15.42 -7.97
CA SER A 178 -16.48 -15.81 -9.26
C SER A 178 -15.43 -16.45 -10.19
N GLN A 179 -14.14 -16.24 -9.94
CA GLN A 179 -13.04 -16.69 -10.80
C GLN A 179 -11.97 -17.53 -10.11
N PRO A 180 -12.32 -18.66 -9.46
CA PRO A 180 -11.36 -19.48 -8.73
C PRO A 180 -10.31 -20.13 -9.65
N ARG A 181 -10.63 -20.29 -10.94
CA ARG A 181 -9.75 -20.92 -11.94
C ARG A 181 -8.54 -20.07 -12.32
N LEU A 182 -8.55 -18.76 -12.05
CA LEU A 182 -7.38 -17.90 -12.27
C LEU A 182 -6.29 -18.13 -11.21
N PHE A 183 -6.68 -18.53 -10.01
CA PHE A 183 -5.78 -18.74 -8.88
C PHE A 183 -5.42 -20.22 -8.67
N LEU A 184 -6.28 -21.13 -9.15
CA LEU A 184 -6.00 -22.56 -9.19
C LEU A 184 -5.24 -22.88 -10.47
N GLY A 185 -3.91 -22.99 -10.36
CA GLY A 185 -3.03 -23.38 -11.46
C GLY A 185 -3.63 -24.52 -12.28
N SER A 186 -3.78 -24.29 -13.59
CA SER A 186 -4.37 -25.25 -14.51
C SER A 186 -3.62 -26.57 -14.42
N LYS A 187 -4.26 -27.62 -13.87
CA LYS A 187 -3.72 -28.99 -13.87
C LYS A 187 -3.36 -29.49 -15.28
N ARG A 188 -3.87 -28.85 -16.33
CA ARG A 188 -3.55 -29.16 -17.73
C ARG A 188 -2.17 -28.65 -18.17
N ALA A 189 -1.70 -27.50 -17.68
CA ALA A 189 -0.36 -26.99 -18.03
C ALA A 189 0.78 -27.89 -17.51
N CYS A 190 0.56 -28.56 -16.36
CA CYS A 190 1.50 -29.56 -15.84
C CYS A 190 1.54 -30.85 -16.68
N ALA A 191 0.43 -31.21 -17.36
CA ALA A 191 0.36 -32.39 -18.20
C ALA A 191 1.04 -32.18 -19.57
N THR A 192 0.87 -31.01 -20.18
CA THR A 192 1.50 -30.71 -21.48
C THR A 192 3.02 -30.63 -21.38
N ASN A 193 3.55 -30.05 -20.29
CA ASN A 193 5.00 -30.01 -20.05
C ASN A 193 5.59 -31.41 -19.79
N LYS A 194 4.83 -32.32 -19.16
CA LYS A 194 5.25 -33.72 -18.99
C LYS A 194 5.27 -34.51 -20.30
N HIS A 195 4.31 -34.26 -21.21
CA HIS A 195 4.29 -34.89 -22.53
C HIS A 195 5.46 -34.41 -23.42
N MET A 196 5.74 -33.10 -23.43
CA MET A 196 6.87 -32.53 -24.17
C MET A 196 8.23 -33.02 -23.64
N LEU A 197 8.38 -33.17 -22.32
CA LEU A 197 9.59 -33.75 -21.70
C LEU A 197 9.75 -35.25 -22.00
N MET A 198 8.66 -36.01 -22.14
CA MET A 198 8.70 -37.42 -22.53
C MET A 198 9.01 -37.61 -24.02
N GLU A 199 8.50 -36.75 -24.91
CA GLU A 199 8.82 -36.80 -26.34
C GLU A 199 10.28 -36.44 -26.64
N LEU A 200 10.86 -35.48 -25.91
CA LEU A 200 12.29 -35.15 -26.03
C LEU A 200 13.21 -36.28 -25.51
N ASN A 201 12.75 -37.08 -24.54
CA ASN A 201 13.55 -38.16 -23.95
C ASN A 201 13.40 -39.51 -24.68
N SER A 202 12.38 -39.65 -25.54
CA SER A 202 12.14 -40.87 -26.33
C SER A 202 12.82 -40.86 -27.72
N GLY A 203 13.43 -39.75 -28.13
CA GLY A 203 14.07 -39.59 -29.45
C GLY A 203 15.55 -40.00 -29.56
N ASN A 204 16.23 -40.34 -28.46
CA ASN A 204 17.69 -40.52 -28.44
C ASN A 204 18.18 -41.99 -28.39
N HIS A 205 17.48 -42.91 -29.05
CA HIS A 205 17.94 -44.31 -29.14
C HIS A 205 17.98 -44.88 -30.56
N THR A 206 18.49 -44.14 -31.55
CA THR A 206 19.04 -44.76 -32.77
C THR A 206 20.10 -43.88 -33.42
N ALA A 207 21.36 -43.95 -32.97
CA ALA A 207 22.50 -43.54 -33.79
C ALA A 207 23.79 -44.29 -33.38
N SER A 208 24.18 -45.19 -34.29
CA SER A 208 25.39 -45.99 -34.48
C SER A 208 26.61 -45.81 -33.56
N ARG A 209 27.02 -46.99 -33.06
CA ARG A 209 28.36 -47.42 -32.63
C ARG A 209 29.44 -46.97 -33.65
N ALA A 210 30.35 -46.10 -33.22
CA ALA A 210 31.62 -45.85 -33.89
C ALA A 210 32.77 -46.13 -32.92
N THR A 211 33.66 -47.00 -33.37
CA THR A 211 34.87 -47.54 -32.73
C THR A 211 35.92 -46.47 -32.43
N LEU A 212 36.42 -46.44 -31.18
CA LEU A 212 37.65 -45.74 -30.80
C LEU A 212 38.87 -46.52 -31.30
N HIS A 213 39.67 -45.89 -32.15
CA HIS A 213 41.00 -46.38 -32.52
C HIS A 213 42.03 -45.76 -31.56
N SER A 214 42.78 -46.61 -30.88
CA SER A 214 44.04 -46.30 -30.20
C SER A 214 45.12 -46.02 -31.25
N PHE A 215 45.99 -45.05 -30.98
CA PHE A 215 47.37 -45.03 -31.48
C PHE A 215 48.29 -44.25 -30.52
N ASN A 216 49.30 -44.97 -30.02
CA ASN A 216 50.55 -44.45 -29.49
C ASN A 216 51.35 -43.76 -30.62
N ASP A 217 51.96 -42.61 -30.36
CA ASP A 217 53.39 -42.44 -30.01
C ASP A 217 53.63 -40.99 -29.57
#